data_AF-A0A6G2RUJ8-F1
#
_entry.id   AF-A0A6G2RUJ8-F1
#
_cell.length_a   1.000
_cell.length_b   1.000
_cell.length_c   1.000
_cell.angle_alpha   90.00
_cell.angle_beta   90.00
_cell.angle_gamma   90.00
#
_symmetry.space_group_name_H-M   'P 1'
#
loop_
_entity.id
_entity.type
_entity.pdbx_description
1 polymer ?
#
loop_
_entity_poly.entity_id
_entity_poly.type
_entity_poly.pdbx_seq_one_letter_code
_entity_poly.pdbx_strand_id
1 'polypeptide(L)'
;MDVGGPCAYGTRDYRHPLVGPLTLTHQVLKLPDDEGQRVVVFNAAPGSPTEAGTAAARRAASTETPTQRRDEREHNRHPPGVRR
;
A
#
# COMPACT_ATOMS: atom_id res chain seq x y z
N MET A 1 -11.45 -0.11 31.96
CA MET A 1 -10.51 -1.12 31.42
C MET A 1 -10.72 -1.13 29.92
N ASP A 2 -9.79 -0.53 29.18
CA ASP A 2 -9.84 -0.45 27.72
C ASP A 2 -9.46 -1.81 27.12
N VAL A 3 -10.41 -2.46 26.44
CA VAL A 3 -10.19 -3.75 25.77
C VAL A 3 -10.30 -3.50 24.26
N GLY A 4 -9.26 -2.91 23.69
CA GLY A 4 -9.19 -2.63 22.25
C GLY A 4 -7.75 -2.62 21.77
N GLY A 5 -7.08 -3.78 21.78
CA GLY A 5 -5.66 -3.91 21.45
C GLY A 5 -5.25 -3.17 20.15
N PRO A 6 -4.07 -2.52 20.12
CA PRO A 6 -3.70 -1.50 19.12
C PRO A 6 -3.44 -2.02 17.70
N CYS A 7 -3.50 -3.33 17.49
CA CYS A 7 -3.09 -3.97 16.25
C CYS A 7 -4.12 -5.02 15.83
N ALA A 8 -4.76 -4.85 14.67
CA ALA A 8 -5.55 -5.90 14.05
C ALA A 8 -4.64 -6.73 13.13
N TYR A 9 -4.59 -8.04 13.34
CA TYR A 9 -3.86 -8.98 12.48
C TYR A 9 -4.84 -9.94 11.79
N GLY A 10 -4.53 -10.36 10.57
CA GLY A 10 -5.28 -11.43 9.92
C GLY A 10 -4.63 -11.92 8.64
N THR A 11 -5.35 -12.78 7.93
CA THR A 11 -4.95 -13.30 6.61
C THR A 11 -6.01 -12.91 5.58
N ARG A 12 -5.58 -12.60 4.36
CA ARG A 12 -6.45 -12.24 3.25
C ARG A 12 -5.99 -12.91 1.96
N ASP A 13 -6.97 -13.38 1.21
CA ASP A 13 -6.78 -13.89 -0.14
C ASP A 13 -7.12 -12.82 -1.17
N TYR A 14 -6.26 -12.70 -2.17
CA TYR A 14 -6.37 -11.77 -3.27
C TYR A 14 -6.29 -12.53 -4.59
N ARG A 15 -6.98 -12.01 -5.61
CA ARG A 15 -6.82 -12.46 -7.00
C ARG A 15 -6.18 -11.33 -7.79
N HIS A 16 -4.86 -11.34 -7.88
CA HIS A 16 -4.11 -10.32 -8.60
C HIS A 16 -4.19 -10.61 -10.12
N PRO A 17 -4.55 -9.63 -10.96
CA PRO A 17 -4.82 -9.87 -12.39
C PRO A 17 -3.61 -10.42 -13.15
N LEU A 18 -2.40 -10.04 -12.74
CA LEU A 18 -1.16 -10.47 -13.39
C LEU A 18 -0.54 -11.75 -12.81
N VAL A 19 -0.62 -11.97 -11.49
CA VAL A 19 0.14 -13.03 -10.81
C VAL A 19 -0.75 -14.08 -10.17
N GLY A 20 -2.07 -13.96 -10.37
CA GLY A 20 -3.05 -14.92 -9.88
C GLY A 20 -3.29 -14.81 -8.37
N PRO A 21 -3.62 -15.93 -7.69
CA PRO A 21 -3.98 -15.93 -6.29
C PRO A 21 -2.78 -15.59 -5.38
N LEU A 22 -3.02 -14.76 -4.36
CA LEU A 22 -2.05 -14.40 -3.33
C LEU A 22 -2.71 -14.50 -1.95
N THR A 23 -2.07 -15.18 -1.01
CA THR A 23 -2.51 -15.25 0.39
C THR A 23 -1.53 -14.48 1.27
N LEU A 24 -1.97 -13.33 1.79
CA LEU A 24 -1.14 -12.40 2.54
C LEU A 24 -1.61 -12.31 3.98
N THR A 25 -0.68 -12.32 4.92
CA THR A 25 -0.94 -11.87 6.28
C THR A 25 -0.94 -10.34 6.30
N HIS A 26 -1.73 -9.74 7.18
CA HIS A 26 -1.80 -8.28 7.29
C HIS A 26 -1.79 -7.84 8.75
N GLN A 27 -1.12 -6.72 9.01
CA GLN A 27 -1.11 -6.03 10.30
C GLN A 27 -1.56 -4.60 10.09
N VAL A 28 -2.59 -4.18 10.83
CA VAL A 28 -3.09 -2.81 10.84
C VAL A 28 -2.51 -2.10 12.06
N LEU A 29 -1.77 -1.04 11.81
CA LEU A 29 -1.19 -0.15 12.81
C LEU A 29 -1.94 1.19 12.75
N LYS A 30 -2.55 1.58 13.87
CA LYS A 30 -3.18 2.90 13.99
C LYS A 30 -2.11 3.96 14.22
N LEU A 31 -2.22 5.11 13.57
CA LEU A 31 -1.33 6.23 13.85
C LEU A 31 -1.85 6.99 15.08
N PRO A 32 -0.95 7.38 16.01
CA PRO A 32 -1.35 8.02 17.26
C PRO A 32 -1.91 9.44 17.07
N ASP A 33 -1.40 10.19 16.08
CA ASP A 33 -1.75 11.61 15.87
C ASP A 33 -2.89 11.84 14.83
N ASP A 34 -3.39 10.77 14.20
CA ASP A 34 -4.47 10.86 13.21
C ASP A 34 -5.33 9.59 13.26
N GLU A 35 -6.52 9.71 13.87
CA GLU A 35 -7.47 8.59 14.02
C GLU A 35 -8.06 8.09 12.69
N GLY A 36 -7.94 8.87 11.61
CA GLY A 36 -8.37 8.50 10.26
C GLY A 36 -7.33 7.68 9.49
N GLN A 37 -6.05 7.84 9.81
CA GLN A 37 -4.95 7.20 9.08
C GLN A 37 -4.50 5.88 9.73
N ARG A 38 -4.19 4.90 8.88
CA ARG A 38 -3.70 3.58 9.29
C ARG A 38 -2.60 3.12 8.35
N VAL A 39 -1.58 2.46 8.90
CA VAL A 39 -0.59 1.71 8.13
C VAL A 39 -1.00 0.25 8.11
N VAL A 40 -1.03 -0.35 6.92
CA VAL A 40 -1.29 -1.79 6.78
C VAL A 40 -0.06 -2.45 6.17
N VAL A 41 0.56 -3.36 6.92
CA VAL A 41 1.70 -4.15 6.45
C VAL A 41 1.20 -5.49 5.97
N PHE A 42 1.47 -5.81 4.70
CA PHE A 42 1.17 -7.13 4.12
C PHE A 42 2.43 -7.98 4.03
N ASN A 43 2.34 -9.26 4.41
CA ASN A 43 3.44 -10.21 4.33
C ASN A 43 3.02 -11.49 3.59
N ALA A 44 3.92 -11.97 2.73
CA ALA A 44 3.82 -13.30 2.15
C ALA A 44 4.57 -14.30 3.03
N ALA A 45 4.10 -15.54 3.10
CA ALA A 45 4.86 -16.59 3.78
C ALA A 45 6.18 -16.83 3.01
N PRO A 46 7.34 -16.91 3.70
CA PRO A 46 8.64 -17.17 3.04
C PRO A 46 8.63 -18.48 2.26
N GLY A 47 9.24 -18.50 1.07
CA GLY A 47 9.29 -19.66 0.18
C GLY A 47 7.96 -20.03 -0.47
N SER A 48 6.88 -19.29 -0.22
CA SER A 48 5.57 -19.57 -0.80
C SER A 48 5.46 -19.05 -2.24
N PRO A 49 4.53 -19.61 -3.05
CA PRO A 49 4.18 -19.02 -4.34
C PRO A 49 3.74 -17.54 -4.23
N THR A 50 3.11 -17.16 -3.10
CA THR A 50 2.71 -15.78 -2.83
C THR A 50 3.92 -14.85 -2.69
N GLU A 51 5.04 -15.29 -2.13
CA GLU A 51 6.27 -14.49 -2.04
C GLU A 51 6.78 -14.14 -3.45
N ALA A 52 6.92 -15.16 -4.30
CA ALA A 52 7.32 -14.98 -5.69
C ALA A 52 6.32 -14.11 -6.48
N GLY A 53 5.02 -14.34 -6.29
CA GLY A 53 3.96 -13.56 -6.93
C GLY A 53 3.96 -12.10 -6.51
N THR A 54 4.16 -11.81 -5.22
CA THR A 54 4.25 -10.43 -4.71
C THR A 54 5.47 -9.70 -5.27
N ALA A 55 6.61 -10.39 -5.35
CA ALA A 55 7.81 -9.83 -5.98
C ALA A 55 7.60 -9.52 -7.47
N ALA A 56 6.95 -10.42 -8.21
CA ALA A 56 6.60 -10.20 -9.61
C ALA A 56 5.63 -9.02 -9.80
N ALA A 57 4.58 -8.93 -8.97
CA ALA A 57 3.62 -7.82 -9.00
C ALA A 57 4.29 -6.47 -8.72
N ARG A 58 5.20 -6.41 -7.74
CA ARG A 58 5.95 -5.18 -7.44
C ARG A 58 6.79 -4.72 -8.62
N ARG A 59 7.49 -5.63 -9.30
CA ARG A 59 8.29 -5.31 -10.50
C ARG A 59 7.42 -4.77 -11.63
N ALA A 60 6.25 -5.36 -11.85
CA ALA A 60 5.31 -4.90 -12.86
C ALA A 60 4.71 -3.52 -12.53
N ALA A 61 4.47 -3.22 -11.25
CA ALA A 61 3.99 -1.90 -10.83
C ALA A 61 5.05 -0.80 -11.02
N SER A 62 6.35 -1.14 -10.98
CA SER A 62 7.45 -0.18 -11.15
C SER A 62 7.68 0.26 -12.59
N THR A 63 7.03 -0.36 -13.59
CA THR A 63 7.07 0.15 -14.96
C THR A 63 6.10 1.32 -15.10
N GLU A 64 6.49 2.50 -14.60
CA GLU A 64 5.74 3.73 -14.78
C GLU A 64 5.58 4.05 -16.28
N THR A 65 4.33 4.19 -16.72
CA THR A 65 4.02 4.77 -18.04
C THR A 65 4.24 6.28 -17.96
N PRO A 66 4.94 6.93 -18.92
CA PRO A 66 5.34 8.35 -18.85
C PRO A 66 4.22 9.36 -18.54
N THR A 67 2.96 8.99 -18.78
CA THR A 67 1.79 9.84 -18.63
C THR A 67 1.53 10.23 -17.17
N GLN A 68 1.69 9.29 -16.23
CA GLN A 68 1.32 9.50 -14.82
C GLN A 68 2.20 10.54 -14.10
N ARG A 69 3.49 10.63 -14.48
CA ARG A 69 4.42 11.64 -13.94
C ARG A 69 4.16 13.07 -14.40
N ARG A 70 3.50 13.27 -15.56
CA ARG A 70 3.17 14.61 -16.04
C ARG A 70 1.98 15.19 -15.29
N ASP A 71 0.93 14.39 -15.11
CA ASP A 71 -0.27 14.79 -14.37
C ASP A 71 0.04 15.09 -12.89
N GLU A 72 0.90 14.29 -12.23
CA GLU A 72 1.32 14.56 -10.84
C GLU A 72 2.17 15.84 -10.70
N ARG A 73 3.09 16.11 -11.65
CA ARG A 73 3.88 17.37 -11.63
C ARG A 73 3.01 18.60 -11.86
N GLU A 74 1.97 18.47 -12.67
CA GLU A 74 1.04 19.55 -12.99
C GLU A 74 0.08 19.81 -11.83
N HIS A 75 -0.40 18.76 -11.18
CA HIS A 75 -1.27 18.85 -10.00
C HIS A 75 -0.55 19.40 -8.75
N ASN A 76 0.74 19.09 -8.57
CA ASN A 76 1.54 19.61 -7.45
C ASN A 76 2.16 21.00 -7.71
N ARG A 77 1.86 21.64 -8.85
CA ARG A 77 2.35 22.99 -9.14
C ARG A 77 1.56 24.02 -8.32
N HIS A 78 2.10 24.41 -7.17
CA HIS A 78 1.58 25.53 -6.39
C HIS A 78 1.64 26.84 -7.20
N PRO A 79 0.56 27.65 -7.25
CA PRO A 79 0.63 28.99 -7.83
C PRO A 79 1.57 29.88 -6.99
N PRO A 80 2.35 30.78 -7.60
CA PRO A 80 3.19 31.71 -6.86
C PRO A 80 2.31 32.60 -5.98
N GLY A 81 2.55 32.56 -4.67
CA GLY A 81 1.78 33.31 -3.68
C GLY A 81 1.79 34.81 -3.96
N VAL A 82 0.59 35.39 -4.07
CA VAL A 82 0.39 36.84 -4.13
C VAL A 82 0.76 37.41 -2.76
N ARG A 83 1.91 38.09 -2.67
CA ARG A 83 2.30 38.86 -1.49
C ARG A 83 1.38 40.08 -1.39
N ARG A 84 0.69 40.21 -0.26
CA ARG A 84 -0.03 41.44 0.13
C ARG A 84 0.96 42.49 0.62
#